data_AF-A0A3D1ZHK2-F1
#
_entry.id   AF-A0A3D1ZHK2-F1
#
_cell.length_a   1.000
_cell.length_b   1.000
_cell.length_c   1.000
_cell.angle_alpha   90.00
_cell.angle_beta   90.00
_cell.angle_gamma   90.00
#
_symmetry.space_group_name_H-M   'P 1'
#
loop_
_entity.id
_entity.type
_entity.pdbx_description
1 polymer ?
#
loop_
_entity_poly.entity_id
_entity_poly.type
_entity_poly.pdbx_seq_one_letter_code
_entity_poly.pdbx_strand_id
1 'polypeptide(L)'
;MNMLVVLRDVGVDILDKLVRPYQKGFKDIILDVIVRTEELLRNLMDIFPARFKEMQQGHLLIWGQDVLAGLEISDHYPKLRTVQEIKNLQLRLH
;
A
#
# COMPACT_ATOMS: atom_id res chain seq x y z
N MET A 1 10.12 -10.48 5.23
CA MET A 1 10.41 -9.56 4.10
C MET A 1 9.07 -9.19 3.49
N ASN A 2 8.82 -7.90 3.22
CA ASN A 2 7.54 -7.43 2.69
C ASN A 2 7.73 -7.03 1.22
N MET A 3 6.77 -7.38 0.38
CA MET A 3 6.82 -7.05 -1.04
C MET A 3 5.59 -6.23 -1.40
N LEU A 4 5.84 -5.07 -2.02
CA LEU A 4 4.80 -4.21 -2.58
C LEU A 4 4.66 -4.49 -4.08
N VAL A 5 3.46 -4.86 -4.51
CA VAL A 5 3.13 -5.01 -5.93
C VAL A 5 2.10 -3.96 -6.31
N VAL A 6 2.44 -3.11 -7.28
CA VAL A 6 1.57 -2.04 -7.76
C VAL A 6 1.17 -2.34 -9.20
N LEU A 7 -0.14 -2.49 -9.41
CA LEU A 7 -0.72 -2.84 -10.70
C LEU A 7 -1.38 -1.62 -11.34
N ARG A 8 -1.11 -1.41 -12.64
CA ARG A 8 -1.76 -0.33 -13.42
C ARG A 8 -3.24 -0.62 -13.66
N ASP A 9 -3.59 -1.87 -13.90
CA ASP A 9 -4.98 -2.31 -14.04
C ASP A 9 -5.20 -3.64 -13.35
N VAL A 10 -6.46 -3.91 -13.03
CA VAL A 10 -6.90 -5.02 -12.20
C VAL A 10 -7.87 -5.84 -13.02
N GLY A 11 -7.32 -6.86 -13.67
CA GLY A 11 -8.08 -7.96 -14.27
C GLY A 11 -7.96 -9.20 -13.41
N VAL A 12 -9.02 -10.01 -13.36
CA VAL A 12 -9.02 -11.33 -12.70
C VAL A 12 -7.87 -12.19 -13.25
N ASP A 13 -7.62 -12.11 -14.55
CA ASP A 13 -6.54 -12.79 -15.26
C ASP A 13 -5.13 -12.34 -14.83
N ILE A 14 -4.98 -11.11 -14.34
CA ILE A 14 -3.69 -10.60 -13.80
C ILE A 14 -3.51 -11.11 -12.37
N LEU A 15 -4.57 -11.10 -11.56
CA LEU A 15 -4.53 -11.62 -10.20
C LEU A 15 -4.22 -13.13 -10.20
N ASP A 16 -4.84 -13.90 -11.09
CA ASP A 16 -4.55 -15.34 -11.26
C ASP A 16 -3.08 -15.62 -11.61
N LYS A 17 -2.46 -14.72 -12.38
CA LYS A 17 -1.02 -14.81 -12.70
C LYS A 17 -0.14 -14.51 -11.49
N LEU A 18 -0.60 -13.75 -10.49
CA LEU A 18 0.13 -13.48 -9.25
C LEU A 18 -0.03 -14.60 -8.22
N VAL A 19 -1.16 -15.31 -8.24
CA VAL A 19 -1.43 -16.42 -7.30
C VAL A 19 -0.41 -17.55 -7.45
N ARG A 20 -0.06 -17.95 -8.67
CA ARG A 20 0.86 -19.09 -8.91
C ARG A 20 2.29 -18.84 -8.38
N PRO A 21 2.95 -17.70 -8.68
CA PRO A 21 4.21 -17.34 -8.05
C PRO A 21 4.10 -17.29 -6.54
N TYR A 22 3.05 -16.65 -6.01
CA TYR A 22 2.86 -16.49 -4.57
C TYR A 22 2.84 -17.83 -3.84
N GLN A 23 2.03 -18.78 -4.34
CA GLN A 23 1.91 -20.12 -3.78
C GLN A 23 3.20 -20.96 -3.85
N LYS A 24 4.07 -20.70 -4.84
CA LYS A 24 5.27 -21.50 -5.09
C LYS A 24 6.51 -21.05 -4.31
N GLY A 25 6.60 -19.78 -3.90
CA GLY A 25 7.85 -19.28 -3.33
C GLY A 25 7.75 -18.09 -2.38
N PHE A 26 6.54 -17.55 -2.16
CA PHE A 26 6.35 -16.35 -1.33
C PHE A 26 5.49 -16.61 -0.09
N LYS A 27 5.32 -17.88 0.34
CA LYS A 27 4.51 -18.21 1.52
C LYS A 27 4.99 -17.53 2.81
N ASP A 28 6.28 -17.25 2.91
CA ASP A 28 6.90 -16.57 4.06
C ASP A 28 7.03 -15.04 3.88
N ILE A 29 6.52 -14.52 2.76
CA ILE A 29 6.57 -13.09 2.41
C ILE A 29 5.16 -12.51 2.56
N ILE A 30 5.05 -11.47 3.39
CA ILE A 30 3.83 -10.67 3.47
C ILE A 30 3.77 -9.86 2.18
N LEU A 31 2.85 -10.24 1.30
CA LEU A 31 2.61 -9.58 0.03
C LEU A 31 1.55 -8.50 0.23
N ASP A 32 1.98 -7.24 0.24
CA ASP A 32 1.07 -6.11 0.12
C ASP A 32 0.81 -5.86 -1.36
N VAL A 33 -0.33 -6.34 -1.87
CA VAL A 33 -0.73 -6.03 -3.24
C VAL A 33 -1.60 -4.78 -3.20
N ILE A 34 -1.10 -3.67 -3.74
CA ILE A 34 -1.93 -2.48 -3.98
C ILE A 34 -2.50 -2.60 -5.38
N VAL A 35 -3.72 -3.10 -5.41
CA VAL A 35 -4.49 -3.42 -6.60
C VAL A 35 -5.31 -2.19 -6.96
N ARG A 36 -4.86 -1.47 -8.00
CA ARG A 36 -5.47 -0.33 -8.73
C ARG A 36 -4.99 1.09 -8.39
N THR A 37 -4.20 1.63 -9.33
CA THR A 37 -3.89 3.05 -9.62
C THR A 37 -3.12 3.84 -8.58
N GLU A 38 -2.19 4.68 -9.04
CA GLU A 38 -1.44 5.67 -8.22
C GLU A 38 -2.35 6.46 -7.28
N GLU A 39 -3.61 6.66 -7.66
CA GLU A 39 -4.63 7.28 -6.84
C GLU A 39 -4.91 6.53 -5.52
N LEU A 40 -5.02 5.20 -5.55
CA LEU A 40 -5.17 4.41 -4.32
C LEU A 40 -3.92 4.50 -3.46
N LEU A 41 -2.75 4.50 -4.11
CA LEU A 41 -1.47 4.65 -3.44
C LEU A 41 -1.37 6.04 -2.74
N ARG A 42 -1.84 7.10 -3.39
CA ARG A 42 -1.98 8.45 -2.80
C ARG A 42 -2.98 8.48 -1.65
N ASN A 43 -4.14 7.85 -1.81
CA ASN A 43 -5.13 7.77 -0.73
C ASN A 43 -4.61 7.02 0.49
N LEU A 44 -3.91 5.89 0.29
CA LEU A 44 -3.30 5.13 1.37
C LEU A 44 -2.14 5.89 2.02
N MET A 45 -1.39 6.67 1.25
CA MET A 45 -0.36 7.57 1.79
C MET A 45 -0.95 8.61 2.74
N ASP A 46 -2.04 9.27 2.36
CA ASP A 46 -2.69 10.27 3.20
C ASP A 46 -3.25 9.71 4.52
N ILE A 47 -3.57 8.40 4.54
CA ILE A 47 -4.13 7.70 5.70
C ILE A 47 -3.02 7.02 6.52
N PHE A 48 -1.93 6.58 5.90
CA PHE A 48 -0.84 5.82 6.54
C PHE A 48 0.56 6.40 6.23
N PRO A 49 0.80 7.69 6.46
CA PRO A 49 1.97 8.36 5.92
C PRO A 49 3.30 7.89 6.50
N ALA A 50 3.34 7.54 7.79
CA ALA A 50 4.53 7.01 8.44
C ALA A 50 5.01 5.72 7.76
N ARG A 51 4.09 4.82 7.41
CA ARG A 51 4.39 3.56 6.72
C ARG A 51 4.98 3.83 5.33
N PHE A 52 4.43 4.78 4.58
CA PHE A 52 4.96 5.14 3.27
C PHE A 52 6.35 5.81 3.35
N LYS A 53 6.62 6.60 4.41
CA LYS A 53 7.92 7.20 4.66
C LYS A 53 8.99 6.15 4.97
N GLU A 54 8.64 5.14 5.77
CA GLU A 54 9.49 3.97 6.03
C GLU A 54 9.77 3.18 4.75
N MET A 55 8.73 2.93 3.93
CA MET A 55 8.90 2.27 2.64
C MET A 55 9.81 3.08 1.70
N GLN A 56 9.64 4.40 1.62
CA GLN A 56 10.47 5.26 0.75
C GLN A 56 11.95 5.19 1.13
N GLN A 57 12.29 5.11 2.42
CA GLN A 57 13.67 5.08 2.90
C GLN A 57 14.35 3.70 2.79
N GLY A 58 13.58 2.61 2.76
CA GLY A 58 14.11 1.25 2.87
C GLY A 58 13.70 0.27 1.77
N HIS A 59 13.01 0.71 0.72
CA HIS A 59 12.59 -0.18 -0.36
C HIS A 59 13.73 -0.49 -1.34
N LEU A 60 13.61 -1.66 -1.97
CA LEU A 60 14.40 -2.06 -3.12
C LEU A 60 13.46 -2.22 -4.31
N LEU A 61 13.67 -1.46 -5.39
CA LEU A 61 12.93 -1.66 -6.63
C LEU A 61 13.38 -2.97 -7.29
N ILE A 62 12.45 -3.92 -7.41
CA ILE A 62 12.71 -5.22 -8.04
C ILE A 62 12.48 -5.14 -9.54
N TRP A 63 11.39 -4.49 -9.97
CA TRP A 63 11.02 -4.39 -11.38
C TRP A 63 10.00 -3.27 -11.63
N GLY A 64 10.06 -2.64 -12.80
CA GLY A 64 9.08 -1.63 -13.24
C GLY A 64 9.48 -0.21 -12.88
N GLN A 65 8.48 0.63 -12.61
CA GLN A 65 8.66 2.03 -12.22
C GLN A 65 8.72 2.15 -10.70
N ASP A 66 9.64 2.96 -10.20
CA ASP A 66 9.65 3.36 -8.80
C ASP A 66 8.54 4.37 -8.53
N VAL A 67 7.46 3.87 -7.94
CA VAL A 67 6.32 4.70 -7.53
C VAL A 67 6.49 5.29 -6.14
N LEU A 68 7.52 4.90 -5.38
CA LEU A 68 7.78 5.39 -4.03
C LEU A 68 8.74 6.60 -4.01
N ALA A 69 9.75 6.60 -4.89
CA ALA A 69 10.72 7.70 -4.98
C ALA A 69 10.10 9.06 -5.36
N GLY A 70 9.02 9.05 -6.17
CA GLY A 70 8.35 10.26 -6.64
C GLY A 70 7.24 10.80 -5.72
N LEU A 71 7.06 10.24 -4.52
CA LEU A 71 5.97 10.62 -3.62
C LEU A 71 6.37 11.79 -2.74
N GLU A 72 5.59 12.87 -2.80
CA GLU A 72 5.61 13.93 -1.81
C GLU A 72 4.67 13.57 -0.67
N ILE A 73 5.24 13.11 0.45
CA ILE A 73 4.48 12.79 1.66
C ILE A 73 4.36 14.07 2.49
N SER A 74 3.19 14.72 2.46
CA SER A 74 2.92 15.99 3.15
C SER A 74 2.74 15.79 4.65
N ASP A 75 3.39 16.53 5.54
CA ASP A 75 3.17 16.41 7.01
C ASP A 75 1.77 16.81 7.51
N HIS A 76 0.86 17.20 6.61
CA HIS A 76 -0.52 17.55 6.92
C HIS A 76 -1.49 16.47 6.40
N TYR A 77 -2.09 15.70 7.32
CA TYR A 77 -2.90 14.51 6.98
C TYR A 77 -4.38 14.62 7.44
N PRO A 78 -5.24 15.39 6.74
CA PRO A 78 -6.66 15.50 7.06
C PRO A 78 -7.39 14.16 7.08
N LYS A 79 -7.08 13.26 6.13
CA LYS A 79 -7.75 11.95 6.02
C LYS A 79 -7.42 11.02 7.19
N LEU A 80 -6.15 10.96 7.61
CA LEU A 80 -5.75 10.25 8.82
C LEU A 80 -6.52 10.77 10.05
N ARG A 81 -6.68 12.08 10.17
CA ARG A 81 -7.44 12.69 11.27
C ARG A 81 -8.91 12.23 11.28
N THR A 82 -9.57 12.27 10.11
CA THR A 82 -10.95 11.78 9.96
C THR A 82 -11.08 10.30 10.34
N VAL A 83 -10.16 9.44 9.88
CA VAL A 83 -10.16 8.01 10.22
C VAL A 83 -9.98 7.80 11.72
N GLN A 84 -9.11 8.57 12.37
CA GLN A 84 -8.89 8.48 13.81
C GLN A 84 -10.13 8.91 14.61
N GLU A 85 -10.84 9.94 14.14
CA GLU A 85 -12.09 10.40 14.76
C GLU A 85 -13.19 9.33 14.68
N ILE A 86 -13.34 8.64 13.54
CA ILE A 86 -14.27 7.52 13.39
C ILE A 86 -13.93 6.38 14.36
N LYS A 87 -12.65 5.99 14.45
CA LYS A 87 -12.22 4.93 15.39
C LYS A 87 -12.51 5.31 16.84
N ASN A 88 -12.26 6.57 17.21
CA ASN A 88 -12.56 7.06 18.55
C ASN A 88 -14.06 7.03 18.87
N LEU A 89 -14.93 7.30 17.89
CA LEU A 89 -16.38 7.16 18.06
C LEU A 89 -16.79 5.70 18.26
N GLN A 90 -16.22 4.76 17.50
CA GLN A 90 -16.51 3.33 17.65
C GLN A 90 -16.11 2.78 19.02
N LEU A 91 -14.97 3.24 19.57
CA LEU A 91 -14.51 2.86 20.92
C LEU A 91 -15.41 3.39 22.04
N ARG A 92 -16.09 4.53 21.82
CA ARG A 92 -17.02 5.12 22.80
C ARG A 92 -18.40 4.46 22.78
N LEU A 93 -18.72 3.70 21.73
CA LEU A 93 -19.99 2.98 21.57
C LEU A 93 -19.92 1.53 22.05
N HIS A 94 -18.77 1.09 22.58
CA HIS A 94 -18.57 -0.21 23.21
C HIS A 94 -18.43 -0.07 24.73
#